data_AF-A0A922IWC3-F1
#
_entry.id   AF-A0A922IWC3-F1
#
_cell.length_a   1.000
_cell.length_b   1.000
_cell.length_c   1.000
_cell.angle_alpha   90.00
_cell.angle_beta   90.00
_cell.angle_gamma   90.00
#
_symmetry.space_group_name_H-M   'P 1'
#
loop_
_entity.id
_entity.type
_entity.pdbx_description
1 polymer ?
#
loop_
_entity_poly.entity_id
_entity_poly.type
_entity_poly.pdbx_seq_one_letter_code
_entity_poly.pdbx_strand_id
1 'polypeptide(L)'
;MKKSVITEASDFRVAFSAATKCVQSTAWLVNETDRDTGKILIVTGESRSGLSVGNYFRLSKGGVGDNVYEISWCPTDVCPTCRWTDCGTVGGLVENGKRLLALGANVLPVIFERA
;
A
#
# COMPACT_ATOMS: atom_id res chain seq x y z
N MET A 1 -16.62 16.65 1.57
CA MET A 1 -15.44 17.52 1.81
C MET A 1 -14.20 16.81 1.31
N LYS A 2 -13.34 17.47 0.52
CA LYS A 2 -12.08 16.90 0.04
C LYS A 2 -11.02 17.15 1.12
N LYS A 3 -10.44 16.10 1.72
CA LYS A 3 -9.37 16.23 2.72
C LYS A 3 -8.11 16.72 1.99
N SER A 4 -7.49 17.81 2.46
CA SER A 4 -6.28 18.39 1.87
C SER A 4 -4.99 17.91 2.54
N VAL A 5 -5.11 17.26 3.70
CA VAL A 5 -4.00 16.75 4.51
C VAL A 5 -4.15 15.24 4.65
N ILE A 6 -3.09 14.52 4.34
CA ILE A 6 -2.96 13.09 4.66
C ILE A 6 -2.42 12.98 6.08
N THR A 7 -3.13 12.24 6.92
CA THR A 7 -2.79 12.05 8.34
C THR A 7 -2.46 10.58 8.59
N GLU A 8 -1.64 10.33 9.60
CA GLU A 8 -1.37 8.98 10.11
C GLU A 8 -2.69 8.24 10.42
N ALA A 9 -2.67 6.91 10.27
CA ALA A 9 -3.80 6.02 10.46
C ALA A 9 -5.08 6.39 9.67
N SER A 10 -5.06 7.30 8.71
CA SER A 10 -6.20 7.50 7.80
C SER A 10 -6.03 6.67 6.53
N ASP A 11 -7.14 6.19 5.97
CA ASP A 11 -7.12 5.47 4.70
C ASP A 11 -6.90 6.46 3.54
N PHE A 12 -5.90 6.20 2.69
CA PHE A 12 -5.63 6.99 1.49
C PHE A 12 -5.22 6.10 0.32
N ARG A 13 -5.27 6.66 -0.90
CA ARG A 13 -4.85 5.99 -2.13
C ARG A 13 -3.48 6.50 -2.55
N VAL A 14 -2.65 5.60 -3.06
CA VAL A 14 -1.33 5.92 -3.64
C VAL A 14 -1.41 5.70 -5.13
N ALA A 15 -0.79 6.58 -5.93
CA ALA A 15 -0.66 6.39 -7.36
C ALA A 15 0.63 7.07 -7.86
N PHE A 16 1.26 6.48 -8.89
CA PHE A 16 2.34 7.17 -9.58
C PHE A 16 1.80 8.26 -10.50
N SER A 17 2.39 9.45 -10.46
CA SER A 17 2.15 10.52 -11.44
C SER A 17 3.01 10.28 -12.69
N ALA A 18 2.66 9.25 -13.47
CA ALA A 18 3.39 8.86 -14.67
C ALA A 18 2.47 8.16 -15.68
N ALA A 19 2.82 8.26 -16.96
CA ALA A 19 2.16 7.50 -18.03
C ALA A 19 2.80 6.11 -18.19
N THR A 20 1.98 5.10 -18.49
CA THR A 20 2.43 3.72 -18.72
C THR A 20 1.86 3.16 -20.03
N LYS A 21 2.61 2.26 -20.68
CA LYS A 21 2.15 1.52 -21.87
C LYS A 21 1.19 0.37 -21.52
N CYS A 22 1.07 0.00 -20.24
CA CYS A 22 0.17 -1.07 -19.80
C CYS A 22 -1.32 -0.68 -19.85
N VAL A 23 -1.65 0.57 -20.19
CA VAL A 23 -3.03 1.09 -20.30
C VAL A 23 -3.89 0.71 -19.08
N GLN A 24 -3.33 0.86 -17.89
CA GLN A 24 -3.99 0.58 -16.62
C GLN A 24 -3.73 1.70 -15.61
N SER A 25 -4.55 1.79 -14.56
CA SER A 25 -4.34 2.73 -13.46
C SER A 25 -2.97 2.50 -12.81
N THR A 26 -2.29 3.59 -12.46
CA THR A 26 -1.06 3.57 -11.67
C THR A 26 -1.33 3.56 -10.16
N ALA A 27 -2.60 3.51 -9.76
CA ALA A 27 -2.99 3.38 -8.36
C ALA A 27 -2.44 2.08 -7.78
N TRP A 28 -1.94 2.12 -6.55
CA TRP A 28 -1.47 0.93 -5.86
C TRP A 28 -2.65 0.07 -5.43
N LEU A 29 -2.46 -1.24 -5.47
CA LEU A 29 -3.46 -2.26 -5.15
C LEU A 29 -2.78 -3.42 -4.43
N VAL A 30 -3.29 -3.76 -3.25
CA VAL A 30 -3.08 -5.06 -2.62
C VAL A 30 -3.85 -6.09 -3.43
N ASN A 31 -3.14 -7.02 -4.06
CA ASN A 31 -3.73 -8.03 -4.94
C ASN A 31 -3.81 -9.41 -4.25
N GLU A 32 -4.08 -10.46 -5.02
CA GLU A 32 -4.01 -11.84 -4.54
C GLU A 32 -2.59 -12.25 -4.12
N THR A 33 -2.52 -13.24 -3.23
CA THR A 33 -1.26 -13.86 -2.79
C THR A 33 -0.54 -14.47 -3.98
N ASP A 34 0.71 -14.06 -4.17
CA ASP A 34 1.60 -14.65 -5.14
C ASP A 34 1.92 -16.11 -4.77
N ARG A 35 1.73 -17.02 -5.73
CA ARG A 35 1.81 -18.47 -5.47
C ARG A 35 3.24 -18.96 -5.25
N ASP A 36 4.22 -18.27 -5.80
CA ASP A 36 5.62 -18.68 -5.76
C ASP A 36 6.27 -18.25 -4.43
N THR A 37 5.93 -17.05 -3.96
CA THR A 37 6.50 -16.45 -2.74
C THR A 37 5.60 -16.59 -1.52
N GLY A 38 4.31 -16.88 -1.71
CA GLY A 38 3.30 -16.90 -0.64
C GLY A 38 3.03 -15.51 -0.04
N LYS A 39 3.51 -14.43 -0.69
CA LYS A 39 3.36 -13.04 -0.23
C LYS A 39 2.31 -12.32 -1.04
N ILE A 40 1.65 -11.35 -0.42
CA ILE A 40 0.69 -10.49 -1.12
C ILE A 40 1.44 -9.33 -1.76
N LEU A 41 1.53 -9.32 -3.09
CA LEU A 41 2.24 -8.25 -3.81
C LEU A 41 1.41 -6.97 -3.89
N ILE A 42 2.12 -5.83 -3.86
CA ILE A 42 1.54 -4.52 -4.17
C ILE A 42 1.75 -4.26 -5.66
N VAL A 43 0.66 -4.17 -6.41
CA VAL A 43 0.66 -3.98 -7.86
C VAL A 43 0.00 -2.65 -8.23
N THR A 44 0.04 -2.29 -9.51
CA THR A 44 -0.74 -1.15 -10.03
C THR A 44 -2.07 -1.61 -10.60
N GLY A 45 -3.16 -0.91 -10.30
CA GLY A 45 -4.49 -1.16 -10.84
C GLY A 45 -5.62 -0.64 -9.95
N GLU A 46 -6.85 -0.93 -10.35
CA GLU A 46 -8.06 -0.63 -9.59
C GLU A 46 -8.67 -1.93 -9.07
N SER A 47 -9.06 -1.95 -7.80
CA SER A 47 -9.81 -3.05 -7.21
C SER A 47 -11.17 -3.12 -7.87
N ARG A 48 -11.53 -4.33 -8.32
CA ARG A 48 -12.86 -4.62 -8.89
C ARG A 48 -13.93 -4.86 -7.83
N SER A 49 -13.56 -4.86 -6.55
CA SER A 49 -14.51 -4.96 -5.44
C SER A 49 -15.29 -3.66 -5.26
N GLY A 50 -16.57 -3.75 -4.88
CA GLY A 50 -17.44 -2.57 -4.74
C GLY A 50 -16.98 -1.53 -3.70
N LEU A 51 -16.20 -1.95 -2.70
CA LEU A 51 -15.61 -1.06 -1.68
C LEU A 51 -14.18 -0.61 -2.05
N SER A 52 -13.58 -1.21 -3.07
CA SER A 52 -12.20 -0.97 -3.53
C SER A 52 -11.14 -0.98 -2.43
N VAL A 53 -11.35 -1.77 -1.37
CA VAL A 53 -10.53 -1.78 -0.15
C VAL A 53 -9.05 -2.09 -0.41
N GLY A 54 -8.75 -2.87 -1.44
CA GLY A 54 -7.37 -3.19 -1.84
C GLY A 54 -6.55 -1.96 -2.27
N ASN A 55 -7.19 -0.84 -2.61
CA ASN A 55 -6.49 0.39 -3.02
C ASN A 55 -6.20 1.36 -1.88
N TYR A 56 -6.62 1.06 -0.65
CA TYR A 56 -6.47 1.96 0.49
C TYR A 56 -5.33 1.51 1.40
N PHE A 57 -4.41 2.42 1.66
CA PHE A 57 -3.23 2.24 2.49
C PHE A 57 -3.28 3.19 3.67
N ARG A 58 -2.43 2.93 4.67
CA ARG A 58 -2.31 3.73 5.89
C ARG A 58 -0.84 4.01 6.19
N LEU A 59 -0.60 5.10 6.91
CA LEU A 59 0.72 5.45 7.44
C LEU A 59 0.73 5.27 8.95
N SER A 60 1.84 4.76 9.46
CA SER A 60 2.21 4.83 10.86
C SER A 60 3.60 5.46 10.97
N LYS A 61 3.92 6.05 12.13
CA LYS A 61 5.32 6.41 12.42
C LYS A 61 6.18 5.16 12.39
N GLY A 62 7.31 5.25 11.70
CA GLY A 62 8.32 4.21 11.71
C GLY A 62 9.03 4.17 13.05
N GLY A 63 9.57 3.00 13.41
CA GLY A 63 10.28 2.80 14.67
C GLY A 63 11.68 3.44 14.75
N VAL A 64 12.13 4.15 13.70
CA VAL A 64 13.52 4.63 13.58
C VAL A 64 13.55 6.09 13.11
N GLY A 65 13.91 7.00 14.02
CA GLY A 65 14.14 8.41 13.70
C GLY A 65 12.87 9.25 13.50
N ASP A 66 13.07 10.56 13.43
CA ASP A 66 11.98 11.52 13.19
C ASP A 66 11.59 11.56 11.71
N ASN A 67 10.29 11.76 11.43
CA ASN A 67 9.71 11.86 10.08
C ASN A 67 9.88 10.62 9.19
N VAL A 68 10.19 9.47 9.79
CA VAL A 68 10.18 8.17 9.12
C VAL A 68 8.81 7.54 9.32
N TYR A 69 8.26 6.98 8.24
CA TYR A 69 6.95 6.36 8.21
C TYR A 69 7.03 4.94 7.69
N GLU A 70 6.03 4.14 8.05
CA GLU A 70 5.77 2.83 7.49
C GLU A 70 4.42 2.87 6.79
N ILE A 71 4.35 2.24 5.61
CA ILE A 71 3.10 2.09 4.86
C ILE A 71 2.51 0.74 5.23
N SER A 72 1.21 0.66 5.47
CA SER A 72 0.51 -0.58 5.78
C SER A 72 -0.80 -0.70 5.01
N TRP A 73 -1.33 -1.92 4.97
CA TRP A 73 -2.68 -2.20 4.52
C TRP A 73 -3.47 -2.85 5.65
N CYS A 74 -4.47 -2.12 6.13
CA CYS A 74 -5.48 -2.57 7.09
C CYS A 74 -6.60 -1.51 7.15
N PRO A 75 -7.41 -1.35 6.09
CA PRO A 75 -8.32 -0.20 5.96
C PRO A 75 -9.41 -0.21 7.04
N THR A 76 -9.69 0.92 7.68
CA THR A 76 -10.81 1.00 8.67
C THR A 76 -11.80 2.11 8.39
N ASP A 77 -11.39 3.16 7.70
CA ASP A 77 -12.26 4.30 7.40
C ASP A 77 -13.23 3.94 6.26
N VAL A 78 -12.74 3.23 5.25
CA VAL A 78 -13.55 2.81 4.08
C VAL A 78 -14.48 1.64 4.37
N CYS A 79 -14.14 0.81 5.36
CA CYS A 79 -15.02 -0.26 5.84
C CYS A 79 -14.82 -0.49 7.34
N PRO A 80 -15.51 0.27 8.21
CA PRO A 80 -15.35 0.16 9.66
C PRO A 80 -15.82 -1.18 10.25
N THR A 81 -16.69 -1.89 9.53
CA THR A 81 -17.27 -3.18 9.95
C THR A 81 -16.50 -4.39 9.42
N CYS A 82 -15.55 -4.18 8.50
CA CYS A 82 -14.76 -5.26 7.93
C CYS A 82 -13.78 -5.83 8.98
N ARG A 83 -13.62 -7.16 8.97
CA ARG A 83 -12.63 -7.87 9.78
C ARG A 83 -11.60 -8.49 8.86
N TRP A 84 -10.41 -7.91 8.84
CA TRP A 84 -9.31 -8.34 7.98
C TRP A 84 -8.49 -9.41 8.69
N THR A 85 -8.16 -10.50 7.98
CA THR A 85 -7.22 -11.53 8.46
C THR A 85 -5.79 -11.24 8.03
N ASP A 86 -5.60 -10.46 6.97
CA ASP A 86 -4.33 -10.34 6.26
C ASP A 86 -3.75 -8.92 6.36
N CYS A 87 -3.94 -8.25 7.51
CA CYS A 87 -3.33 -6.94 7.73
C CYS A 87 -1.80 -7.04 7.80
N GLY A 88 -1.10 -6.05 7.27
CA GLY A 88 0.36 -6.04 7.37
C GLY A 88 1.02 -4.73 6.95
N THR A 89 2.31 -4.66 7.24
CA THR A 89 3.19 -3.57 6.79
C THR A 89 3.70 -3.90 5.39
N VAL A 90 3.76 -2.87 4.54
CA VAL A 90 4.37 -2.93 3.22
C VAL A 90 5.89 -2.95 3.38
N GLY A 91 6.51 -3.92 2.72
CA GLY A 91 7.93 -4.16 2.79
C GLY A 91 8.55 -4.49 1.43
N GLY A 92 9.88 -4.53 1.41
CA GLY A 92 10.64 -4.95 0.24
C GLY A 92 10.78 -6.47 0.17
N LEU A 93 10.39 -7.04 -0.96
CA LEU A 93 10.62 -8.44 -1.33
C LEU A 93 11.66 -8.47 -2.47
N VAL A 94 12.75 -9.21 -2.30
CA VAL A 94 13.74 -9.38 -3.37
C VAL A 94 13.45 -10.68 -4.11
N GLU A 95 13.14 -10.57 -5.40
CA GLU A 95 12.81 -11.68 -6.26
C GLU A 95 13.49 -11.49 -7.62
N ASN A 96 14.23 -12.51 -8.08
CA ASN A 96 14.95 -12.47 -9.37
C ASN A 96 15.83 -11.21 -9.55
N GLY A 97 16.49 -10.77 -8.46
CA GLY A 97 17.32 -9.57 -8.43
C GLY A 97 16.55 -8.24 -8.47
N LYS A 98 15.21 -8.27 -8.48
CA LYS A 98 14.34 -7.10 -8.43
C LYS A 98 13.79 -6.91 -7.02
N ARG A 99 13.57 -5.66 -6.62
CA ARG A 99 12.89 -5.33 -5.37
C ARG A 99 11.43 -4.98 -5.66
N LEU A 100 10.53 -5.83 -5.21
CA LEU A 100 9.08 -5.64 -5.26
C LEU A 100 8.57 -5.15 -3.92
N LEU A 101 7.37 -4.58 -3.93
CA LEU A 101 6.63 -4.26 -2.70
C LEU A 101 5.67 -5.40 -2.38
N ALA A 102 5.64 -5.82 -1.13
CA ALA A 102 4.77 -6.89 -0.66
C ALA A 102 4.31 -6.65 0.78
N LEU A 103 3.14 -7.18 1.13
CA LEU A 103 2.59 -7.15 2.47
C LEU A 103 3.27 -8.21 3.35
N GLY A 104 3.65 -7.85 4.57
CA GLY A 104 4.31 -8.76 5.51
C GLY A 104 5.70 -9.24 5.05
N ALA A 105 6.35 -8.44 4.20
CA ALA A 105 7.78 -8.59 3.86
C ALA A 105 8.65 -7.74 4.81
N ASN A 106 9.96 -7.67 4.54
CA ASN A 106 10.87 -6.85 5.33
C ASN A 106 10.43 -5.38 5.26
N VAL A 107 10.03 -4.82 6.40
CA VAL A 107 9.50 -3.45 6.51
C VAL A 107 10.38 -2.47 5.75
N LEU A 108 9.74 -1.59 4.98
CA LEU A 108 10.42 -0.54 4.23
C LEU A 108 10.10 0.82 4.87
N PRO A 109 11.00 1.38 5.71
CA PRO A 109 10.84 2.73 6.22
C PRO A 109 10.96 3.75 5.09
N VAL A 110 10.09 4.75 5.09
CA VAL A 110 10.06 5.80 4.05
C VAL A 110 10.04 7.19 4.65
N ILE A 111 10.61 8.15 3.91
CA ILE A 111 10.48 9.58 4.16
C ILE A 111 9.79 10.17 2.93
N PHE A 112 8.91 11.15 3.13
CA PHE A 112 8.24 11.84 2.04
C PHE A 112 8.97 13.14 1.71
N GLU A 113 9.51 13.20 0.49
CA GLU A 113 10.09 14.40 -0.08
C GLU A 113 9.11 15.05 -1.05
N ARG A 114 9.12 16.39 -1.08
CA ARG A 114 8.34 17.12 -2.07
C ARG A 114 9.03 16.98 -3.43
N ALA A 115 8.31 16.46 -4.42
CA ALA A 115 8.75 16.37 -5.81
C ALA A 115 8.93 17.75 -6.47
#